data_AF-A0A1Q3BCG5-F1
#
_entry.id   AF-A0A1Q3BCG5-F1
#
_cell.length_a   1.000
_cell.length_b   1.000
_cell.length_c   1.000
_cell.angle_alpha   90.00
_cell.angle_beta   90.00
_cell.angle_gamma   90.00
#
_symmetry.space_group_name_H-M   'P 1'
#
loop_
_entity.id
_entity.type
_entity.pdbx_description
1 polymer ?
#
loop_
_entity_poly.entity_id
_entity_poly.type
_entity_poly.pdbx_seq_one_letter_code
_entity_poly.pdbx_strand_id
1 'polypeptide(L)'
;HNIGDLQNIRATYRLNEKNYLKWSQFFKTYLKGKGRLNHLLETGPKPGDPEFDAWDEADSMIMSWLWDSMDPTISDTCMFLKSEKEIWDSIRRTYSKARDA
;
A
#
# COMPACT_ATOMS: atom_id res chain seq x y z
N HIS A 1 3.00 7.45 21.61
CA HIS A 1 1.93 6.67 20.96
C HIS A 1 2.45 5.27 20.72
N ASN A 2 1.75 4.25 21.22
CA ASN A 2 2.27 2.90 21.41
C ASN A 2 2.28 2.13 20.06
N ILE A 3 3.45 1.59 19.68
CA ILE A 3 3.65 0.86 18.42
C ILE A 3 2.77 -0.41 18.35
N GLY A 4 2.40 -0.97 19.51
CA GLY A 4 1.55 -2.16 19.62
C GLY A 4 0.11 -1.97 19.11
N ASP A 5 -0.48 -0.77 19.26
CA ASP A 5 -1.85 -0.51 18.80
C ASP A 5 -1.93 -0.50 17.26
N LEU A 6 -0.88 0.00 16.60
CA LEU A 6 -0.78 -0.01 15.14
C LEU A 6 -0.61 -1.43 14.57
N GLN A 7 0.06 -2.34 15.29
CA GLN A 7 0.21 -3.73 14.84
C GLN A 7 -1.09 -4.52 14.93
N ASN A 8 -1.91 -4.33 15.97
CA ASN A 8 -3.22 -4.98 16.07
C ASN A 8 -4.24 -4.42 15.05
N ILE A 9 -4.18 -3.11 14.75
CA ILE A 9 -4.99 -2.51 13.69
C ILE A 9 -4.57 -3.07 12.32
N ARG A 10 -3.26 -3.26 12.07
CA ARG A 10 -2.75 -3.93 10.85
C ARG A 10 -3.33 -5.34 10.67
N ALA A 11 -3.43 -6.13 11.75
CA ALA A 11 -4.01 -7.47 11.67
C ALA A 11 -5.52 -7.45 11.36
N THR A 12 -6.27 -6.49 11.94
CA THR A 12 -7.73 -6.39 11.78
C THR A 12 -8.13 -5.96 10.36
N TYR A 13 -7.33 -5.10 9.73
CA TYR A 13 -7.62 -4.58 8.40
C TYR A 13 -6.77 -5.23 7.30
N ARG A 14 -6.12 -6.35 7.58
CA ARG A 14 -5.30 -7.08 6.59
C ARG A 14 -6.14 -7.41 5.36
N LEU A 15 -5.65 -7.08 4.16
CA LEU A 15 -6.36 -7.33 2.92
C LEU A 15 -6.56 -8.82 2.71
N ASN A 16 -7.81 -9.19 2.47
CA ASN A 16 -8.23 -10.49 1.99
C ASN A 16 -9.19 -10.30 0.80
N GLU A 17 -9.72 -11.41 0.28
CA GLU A 17 -10.61 -11.43 -0.89
C GLU A 17 -11.95 -10.69 -0.67
N LYS A 18 -12.30 -10.33 0.58
CA LYS A 18 -13.64 -9.88 0.98
C LYS A 18 -13.68 -8.52 1.66
N ASN A 19 -12.56 -7.82 1.84
CA ASN A 19 -12.54 -6.58 2.63
C ASN A 19 -11.80 -5.42 1.96
N TYR A 20 -11.72 -5.43 0.62
CA TYR A 20 -10.97 -4.44 -0.14
C TYR A 20 -11.39 -2.99 0.18
N LEU A 21 -12.68 -2.68 0.35
CA LEU A 21 -13.08 -1.29 0.60
C LEU A 21 -12.60 -0.83 1.97
N LYS A 22 -12.77 -1.65 3.01
CA LYS A 22 -12.23 -1.39 4.36
C LYS A 22 -10.71 -1.26 4.37
N TRP A 23 -9.99 -2.21 3.77
CA TRP A 23 -8.52 -2.18 3.68
C TRP A 23 -8.03 -0.95 2.91
N SER A 24 -8.60 -0.67 1.74
CA SER A 24 -8.17 0.46 0.91
C SER A 24 -8.42 1.81 1.59
N GLN A 25 -9.52 1.95 2.32
CA GLN A 25 -9.81 3.15 3.13
C GLN A 25 -8.82 3.28 4.29
N PHE A 26 -8.52 2.19 4.99
CA PHE A 26 -7.53 2.16 6.06
C PHE A 26 -6.14 2.56 5.54
N PHE A 27 -5.68 1.92 4.45
CA PHE A 27 -4.34 2.15 3.90
C PHE A 27 -4.15 3.59 3.41
N LYS A 28 -5.16 4.15 2.70
CA LYS A 28 -5.15 5.58 2.31
C LYS A 28 -5.07 6.51 3.53
N THR A 29 -5.81 6.20 4.60
CA THR A 29 -5.81 6.99 5.83
C THR A 29 -4.45 6.90 6.52
N TYR A 30 -3.85 5.71 6.56
CA TYR A 30 -2.51 5.47 7.08
C TYR A 30 -1.44 6.29 6.31
N LEU A 31 -1.45 6.25 4.98
CA LEU A 31 -0.54 7.07 4.16
C LEU A 31 -0.77 8.57 4.33
N LYS A 32 -2.03 9.01 4.44
CA LYS A 32 -2.37 10.40 4.73
C LYS A 32 -1.76 10.86 6.06
N GLY A 33 -1.87 10.05 7.11
CA GLY A 33 -1.23 10.32 8.41
C GLY A 33 0.30 10.36 8.37
N LYS A 34 0.92 9.77 7.33
CA LYS A 34 2.37 9.77 7.09
C LYS A 34 2.82 10.85 6.09
N GLY A 35 1.91 11.65 5.52
CA GLY A 35 2.23 12.62 4.48
C GLY A 35 2.66 11.99 3.14
N ARG A 36 2.31 10.73 2.90
CA ARG A 36 2.74 9.94 1.71
C ARG A 36 1.60 9.64 0.74
N LEU A 37 0.40 10.19 0.95
CA LEU A 37 -0.78 9.90 0.13
C LEU A 37 -0.56 10.22 -1.36
N ASN A 38 0.26 11.22 -1.67
CA ASN A 38 0.51 11.63 -3.05
C ASN A 38 1.20 10.55 -3.90
N HIS A 39 1.93 9.60 -3.30
CA HIS A 39 2.55 8.50 -4.07
C HIS A 39 1.49 7.69 -4.83
N LEU A 40 0.33 7.44 -4.20
CA LEU A 40 -0.78 6.74 -4.85
C LEU A 40 -1.36 7.53 -6.03
N LEU A 41 -1.31 8.86 -5.98
CA LEU A 41 -2.00 9.74 -6.93
C LEU A 41 -1.10 10.17 -8.08
N GLU A 42 0.18 10.43 -7.81
CA GLU A 42 1.12 11.05 -8.73
C GLU A 42 2.01 10.00 -9.41
N THR A 43 2.74 10.44 -10.43
CA THR A 43 3.84 9.65 -11.00
C THR A 43 5.12 10.24 -10.44
N GLY A 44 6.00 9.40 -9.91
CA GLY A 44 7.27 9.85 -9.34
C GLY A 44 8.19 10.53 -10.35
N PRO A 45 9.22 11.25 -9.86
CA PRO A 45 10.30 11.78 -10.68
C PRO A 45 11.00 10.69 -11.50
N LYS A 46 11.68 11.10 -12.57
CA LYS A 46 12.46 10.19 -13.43
C LYS A 46 13.87 10.01 -12.87
N PRO A 47 14.56 8.88 -13.18
CA PRO A 47 15.97 8.73 -12.86
C PRO A 47 16.79 9.91 -13.39
N GLY A 48 17.63 10.48 -12.52
CA GLY A 48 18.43 11.68 -12.82
C GLY A 48 17.83 13.00 -12.32
N ASP A 49 16.59 12.99 -11.84
CA ASP A 49 16.03 14.10 -11.06
C ASP A 49 16.66 14.12 -9.65
N PRO A 50 17.06 15.29 -9.11
CA PRO A 50 17.58 15.40 -7.74
C PRO A 50 16.63 14.85 -6.66
N GLU A 51 15.32 14.80 -6.91
CA GLU A 51 14.32 14.27 -5.98
C GLU A 51 14.10 12.75 -6.12
N PHE A 52 14.71 12.10 -7.13
CA PHE A 52 14.48 10.69 -7.44
C PHE A 52 14.80 9.76 -6.28
N ASP A 53 16.00 9.87 -5.69
CA ASP A 53 16.43 8.95 -4.63
C ASP A 53 15.52 9.02 -3.40
N ALA A 54 15.13 10.24 -2.99
CA ALA A 54 14.24 10.45 -1.86
C ALA A 54 12.80 9.95 -2.14
N TRP A 55 12.38 10.01 -3.40
CA TRP A 55 11.11 9.44 -3.83
C TRP A 55 11.17 7.90 -3.86
N ASP A 56 12.20 7.31 -4.45
CA ASP A 56 12.39 5.86 -4.57
C ASP A 56 12.51 5.18 -3.21
N GLU A 57 13.18 5.82 -2.24
CA GLU A 57 13.22 5.35 -0.85
C GLU A 57 11.82 5.32 -0.22
N ALA A 58 11.03 6.37 -0.47
CA ALA A 58 9.67 6.47 0.05
C ALA A 58 8.72 5.47 -0.63
N ASP A 59 8.86 5.26 -1.93
CA ASP A 59 8.15 4.25 -2.71
C ASP A 59 8.41 2.85 -2.13
N SER A 60 9.69 2.48 -1.97
CA SER A 60 10.13 1.21 -1.38
C SER A 60 9.57 1.00 0.03
N MET A 61 9.51 2.05 0.85
CA MET A 61 8.93 1.97 2.19
C MET A 61 7.42 1.70 2.11
N ILE A 62 6.69 2.33 1.18
CA ILE A 62 5.25 2.07 1.00
C ILE A 62 5.00 0.67 0.46
N MET A 63 5.86 0.16 -0.45
CA MET A 63 5.81 -1.23 -0.91
C MET A 63 5.88 -2.20 0.28
N SER A 64 6.81 -1.99 1.23
CA SER A 64 6.91 -2.81 2.43
C SER A 64 5.62 -2.80 3.26
N TRP A 65 4.99 -1.64 3.40
CA TRP A 65 3.73 -1.49 4.12
C TRP A 65 2.55 -2.13 3.39
N LEU A 66 2.54 -2.10 2.06
CA LEU A 66 1.56 -2.80 1.24
C LEU A 66 1.64 -4.29 1.51
N TRP A 67 2.81 -4.91 1.35
CA TRP A 67 2.99 -6.35 1.59
C TRP A 67 2.64 -6.76 3.03
N ASP A 68 3.08 -5.99 4.03
CA ASP A 68 2.71 -6.21 5.44
C ASP A 68 1.20 -6.18 5.68
N SER A 69 0.48 -5.37 4.91
CA SER A 69 -0.95 -5.14 5.06
C SER A 69 -1.83 -6.14 4.31
N MET A 70 -1.25 -7.09 3.59
CA MET A 70 -1.97 -8.07 2.77
C MET A 70 -1.82 -9.47 3.33
N ASP A 71 -2.81 -10.32 3.10
CA ASP A 71 -2.63 -11.76 3.29
C ASP A 71 -1.43 -12.24 2.45
N PRO A 72 -0.57 -13.13 2.99
CA PRO A 72 0.67 -13.53 2.31
C PRO A 72 0.47 -14.03 0.87
N THR A 73 -0.61 -14.78 0.64
CA THR A 73 -0.96 -15.29 -0.70
C THR A 73 -1.28 -14.17 -1.68
N ILE A 74 -1.79 -13.02 -1.21
CA ILE A 74 -2.07 -11.85 -2.02
C ILE A 74 -0.77 -11.07 -2.26
N SER A 75 0.05 -10.82 -1.24
CA SER A 75 1.32 -10.12 -1.40
C SER A 75 2.28 -10.84 -2.33
N ASP A 76 2.28 -12.19 -2.31
CA ASP A 76 3.12 -12.99 -3.21
C ASP A 76 2.82 -12.73 -4.69
N THR A 77 1.56 -12.41 -5.04
CA THR A 77 1.17 -12.10 -6.43
C THR A 77 1.76 -10.78 -6.95
N CYS A 78 2.17 -9.89 -6.05
CA CYS A 78 2.66 -8.55 -6.37
C CYS A 78 4.08 -8.26 -5.85
N MET A 79 4.75 -9.25 -5.25
CA MET A 79 6.09 -9.12 -4.63
C MET A 79 7.18 -8.63 -5.60
N PHE A 80 7.03 -8.93 -6.90
CA PHE A 80 8.02 -8.57 -7.93
C PHE A 80 7.64 -7.35 -8.77
N LEU A 81 6.56 -6.65 -8.42
CA LEU A 81 6.23 -5.36 -9.02
C LEU A 81 7.23 -4.29 -8.54
N LYS A 82 7.49 -3.30 -9.38
CA LYS A 82 8.64 -2.40 -9.24
C LYS A 82 8.33 -1.08 -8.54
N SER A 83 7.06 -0.83 -8.26
CA SER A 83 6.63 0.36 -7.54
C SER A 83 5.41 0.07 -6.69
N GLU A 84 5.23 0.91 -5.66
CA GLU A 84 4.01 0.95 -4.86
C GLU A 84 2.76 1.11 -5.73
N LYS A 85 2.83 1.92 -6.79
CA LYS A 85 1.73 2.22 -7.70
C LYS A 85 1.30 0.99 -8.49
N GLU A 86 2.25 0.22 -9.02
CA GLU A 86 1.97 -1.03 -9.72
C GLU A 86 1.27 -2.04 -8.79
N ILE A 87 1.76 -2.17 -7.55
CA ILE A 87 1.14 -3.02 -6.52
C ILE A 87 -0.29 -2.56 -6.25
N TRP A 88 -0.46 -1.29 -5.91
CA TRP A 88 -1.76 -0.71 -5.59
C TRP A 88 -2.78 -0.90 -6.70
N ASP A 89 -2.39 -0.62 -7.95
CA ASP A 89 -3.26 -0.77 -9.11
C ASP A 89 -3.61 -2.22 -9.42
N SER A 90 -2.66 -3.14 -9.27
CA SER A 90 -2.91 -4.59 -9.42
C SER A 90 -3.96 -5.07 -8.42
N ILE A 91 -3.79 -4.71 -7.15
CA ILE A 91 -4.71 -5.07 -6.07
C ILE A 91 -6.09 -4.43 -6.28
N ARG A 92 -6.13 -3.15 -6.62
CA ARG A 92 -7.37 -2.45 -6.94
C ARG A 92 -8.11 -3.13 -8.09
N ARG A 93 -7.43 -3.48 -9.19
CA ARG A 93 -8.09 -4.12 -10.34
C ARG A 93 -8.66 -5.49 -9.99
N THR A 94 -7.95 -6.26 -9.18
CA THR A 94 -8.33 -7.62 -8.79
C THR A 94 -9.48 -7.64 -7.78
N TYR A 95 -9.39 -6.82 -6.72
CA TYR A 95 -10.28 -6.94 -5.56
C TYR A 95 -11.34 -5.83 -5.43
N SER A 96 -11.29 -4.75 -6.21
CA SER A 96 -12.28 -3.65 -6.09
C SER A 96 -13.72 -4.02 -6.43
N LYS A 97 -13.93 -5.14 -7.12
CA LYS A 97 -15.26 -5.65 -7.47
C LYS A 97 -15.82 -6.63 -6.43
N ALA A 98 -14.99 -7.10 -5.50
CA ALA A 98 -15.47 -7.91 -4.40
C ALA A 98 -16.38 -7.02 -3.53
N ARG A 99 -17.63 -7.44 -3.34
CA ARG A 99 -18.51 -6.77 -2.36
C ARG A 99 -17.96 -7.12 -0.99
N ASP A 100 -17.69 -6.10 -0.18
CA ASP A 100 -17.35 -6.31 1.21
C ASP A 100 -18.41 -7.21 1.86
N ALA A 101 -17.99 -8.33 2.44
CA ALA A 101 -18.85 -9.25 3.17
C ALA A 101 -18.94 -8.88 4.66
#